data_AF-A0A2V9EW33-F1
#
_entry.id   AF-A0A2V9EW33-F1
#
_cell.length_a   1.000
_cell.length_b   1.000
_cell.length_c   1.000
_cell.angle_alpha   90.00
_cell.angle_beta   90.00
_cell.angle_gamma   90.00
#
_symmetry.space_group_name_H-M   'P 1'
#
loop_
_entity.id
_entity.type
_entity.pdbx_description
1 polymer ?
#
loop_
_entity_poly.entity_id
_entity_poly.type
_entity_poly.pdbx_seq_one_letter_code
_entity_poly.pdbx_strand_id
1 'polypeptide(L)'
;MGTKSTLAVINETAAASGQLTRREIVRRLAAAGAAWPLAAASHPIHDLLRNDAVLDEVEKLRAADWNPLILNAQQNENLIAIAESIVPGSTKAQVNRFIDLLLSVDTPEHKKSFVDSLSAFEAESQKRFAKVFPALNEDQKKQLLTEASAATAKANSDGAAAEENPAGLHKHFENLKGCVSGAYYSSEIGMKELGWTPGRVFASFPGCEHPEGHH
;
A
#
# COMPACT_ATOMS: atom_id res chain seq x y z
N MET A 1 -52.77 22.15 -11.47
CA MET A 1 -52.65 20.93 -10.64
C MET A 1 -51.26 20.37 -10.85
N GLY A 2 -50.35 20.60 -9.90
CA GLY A 2 -48.98 20.07 -9.96
C GLY A 2 -48.75 19.15 -8.77
N THR A 3 -48.59 17.86 -9.03
CA THR A 3 -48.33 16.82 -8.03
C THR A 3 -46.92 16.99 -7.47
N LYS A 4 -46.81 17.41 -6.21
CA LYS A 4 -45.56 17.36 -5.43
C LYS A 4 -45.22 15.89 -5.17
N SER A 5 -44.10 15.43 -5.71
CA SER A 5 -43.54 14.12 -5.40
C SER A 5 -42.72 14.25 -4.11
N THR A 6 -43.26 13.75 -3.00
CA THR A 6 -42.56 13.66 -1.71
C THR A 6 -41.63 12.45 -1.77
N LEU A 7 -40.31 12.69 -1.70
CA LEU A 7 -39.32 11.63 -1.56
C LEU A 7 -39.55 10.90 -0.24
N ALA A 8 -39.70 9.58 -0.30
CA ALA A 8 -39.85 8.73 0.86
C ALA A 8 -38.54 8.70 1.65
N VAL A 9 -38.53 9.34 2.81
CA VAL A 9 -37.49 9.14 3.84
C VAL A 9 -37.68 7.73 4.38
N ILE A 10 -36.69 6.88 4.19
CA ILE A 10 -36.67 5.53 4.76
C ILE A 10 -36.57 5.68 6.28
N ASN A 11 -37.63 5.29 6.99
CA ASN A 11 -37.70 5.32 8.45
C ASN A 11 -36.57 4.51 9.09
N GLU A 12 -35.90 5.10 10.08
CA GLU A 12 -34.81 4.51 10.90
C GLU A 12 -35.19 3.19 11.61
N THR A 13 -36.48 2.85 11.69
CA THR A 13 -36.96 1.67 12.43
C THR A 13 -36.87 0.35 11.67
N ALA A 14 -36.48 0.33 10.38
CA ALA A 14 -36.18 -0.91 9.65
C ALA A 14 -34.71 -1.38 9.78
N ALA A 15 -33.84 -0.58 10.40
CA ALA A 15 -32.38 -0.81 10.40
C ALA A 15 -31.87 -1.82 11.44
N ALA A 16 -32.74 -2.42 12.27
CA ALA A 16 -32.33 -3.22 13.42
C ALA A 16 -32.31 -4.76 13.20
N SER A 17 -32.59 -5.28 12.00
CA SER A 17 -32.76 -6.73 11.77
C SER A 17 -31.82 -7.37 10.74
N GLY A 18 -30.69 -6.74 10.40
CA GLY A 18 -29.82 -7.24 9.32
C GLY A 18 -28.42 -6.63 9.28
N GLN A 19 -27.80 -6.36 10.43
CA GLN A 19 -26.44 -5.84 10.46
C GLN A 19 -25.45 -6.93 10.05
N LEU A 20 -24.98 -6.88 8.81
CA LEU A 20 -23.87 -7.70 8.34
C LEU A 20 -22.60 -7.30 9.11
N THR A 21 -21.86 -8.28 9.61
CA THR A 21 -20.54 -8.00 10.19
C THR A 21 -19.61 -7.46 9.09
N ARG A 22 -18.57 -6.70 9.47
CA ARG A 22 -17.56 -6.22 8.50
C ARG A 22 -16.99 -7.37 7.66
N ARG A 23 -16.74 -8.51 8.30
CA ARG A 23 -16.32 -9.76 7.65
C ARG A 23 -17.32 -10.26 6.61
N GLU A 24 -18.61 -10.25 6.94
CA GLU A 24 -19.68 -10.67 6.03
C GLU A 24 -19.80 -9.74 4.81
N ILE A 25 -19.63 -8.43 5.00
CA ILE A 25 -19.57 -7.45 3.90
C ILE A 25 -18.36 -7.73 3.00
N VAL A 26 -17.17 -7.94 3.59
CA VAL A 26 -15.94 -8.25 2.85
C VAL A 26 -16.08 -9.54 2.05
N ARG A 27 -16.65 -10.60 2.63
CA ARG A 27 -16.91 -11.87 1.91
C ARG A 27 -17.83 -11.68 0.71
N ARG A 28 -18.91 -10.91 0.87
CA ARG A 28 -19.85 -10.62 -0.23
C ARG A 28 -19.20 -9.81 -1.35
N LEU A 29 -18.33 -8.85 -1.00
CA LEU A 29 -17.56 -8.08 -1.98
C LEU A 29 -16.52 -8.94 -2.70
N ALA A 30 -15.84 -9.84 -1.98
CA ALA A 30 -14.87 -10.77 -2.57
C ALA A 30 -15.54 -11.77 -3.53
N ALA A 31 -16.72 -12.30 -3.17
CA ALA A 31 -17.50 -13.23 -3.98
C ALA A 31 -18.09 -12.57 -5.24
N ALA A 32 -18.35 -11.26 -5.21
CA ALA A 32 -18.79 -10.50 -6.38
C ALA A 32 -17.69 -10.29 -7.44
N GLY A 33 -16.43 -10.67 -7.13
CA GLY A 33 -15.33 -10.77 -8.10
C GLY A 33 -14.80 -9.44 -8.68
N ALA A 34 -15.43 -8.30 -8.38
CA ALA A 34 -15.17 -7.05 -9.10
C ALA A 34 -15.34 -5.78 -8.24
N ALA A 35 -14.68 -5.68 -7.09
CA ALA A 35 -14.80 -4.49 -6.23
C ALA A 35 -13.48 -3.83 -5.79
N TRP A 36 -12.36 -4.12 -6.46
CA TRP A 36 -11.21 -3.19 -6.48
C TRP A 36 -10.80 -2.88 -7.91
N PRO A 37 -11.38 -1.85 -8.54
CA PRO A 37 -11.08 -1.48 -9.92
C PRO A 37 -9.62 -1.03 -10.12
N LEU A 38 -8.84 -0.84 -9.05
CA LEU A 38 -7.46 -0.36 -9.09
C LEU A 38 -6.40 -1.43 -8.78
N ALA A 39 -6.79 -2.68 -8.48
CA ALA A 39 -5.85 -3.77 -8.24
C ALA A 39 -5.84 -4.74 -9.43
N ALA A 40 -4.66 -5.17 -9.86
CA ALA A 40 -4.53 -6.22 -10.87
C ALA A 40 -5.15 -7.53 -10.35
N ALA A 41 -5.75 -8.34 -11.23
CA ALA A 41 -6.36 -9.62 -10.84
C ALA A 41 -5.38 -10.59 -10.15
N SER A 42 -4.08 -10.44 -10.39
CA SER A 42 -2.99 -11.19 -9.77
C SER A 42 -2.50 -10.59 -8.43
N HIS A 43 -3.09 -9.50 -7.95
CA HIS A 43 -2.67 -8.85 -6.72
C HIS A 43 -3.01 -9.73 -5.49
N PRO A 44 -2.09 -9.91 -4.52
CA PRO A 44 -2.26 -10.82 -3.38
C PRO A 44 -3.46 -10.48 -2.47
N ILE A 45 -3.98 -9.25 -2.55
CA ILE A 45 -5.18 -8.83 -1.83
C ILE A 45 -6.39 -9.74 -2.13
N HIS A 46 -6.48 -10.28 -3.35
CA HIS A 46 -7.58 -11.15 -3.72
C HIS A 46 -7.53 -12.49 -2.97
N ASP A 47 -6.33 -13.03 -2.73
CA ASP A 47 -6.18 -14.27 -1.99
C ASP A 47 -6.32 -14.03 -0.48
N LEU A 48 -5.85 -12.90 0.02
CA LEU A 48 -6.11 -12.45 1.39
C LEU A 48 -7.62 -12.39 1.68
N LEU A 49 -8.40 -11.79 0.78
CA LEU A 49 -9.85 -11.65 0.96
C LEU A 49 -10.64 -12.96 0.84
N ARG A 50 -10.13 -13.95 0.09
CA ARG A 50 -10.78 -15.25 -0.07
C ARG A 50 -10.42 -16.23 1.05
N ASN A 51 -9.34 -15.98 1.79
CA ASN A 51 -8.84 -16.88 2.81
C ASN A 51 -9.33 -16.49 4.21
N ASP A 52 -10.32 -17.24 4.70
CA ASP A 52 -10.94 -17.01 6.00
C ASP A 52 -9.98 -17.08 7.19
N ALA A 53 -8.94 -17.91 7.13
CA ALA A 53 -7.94 -18.01 8.19
C ALA A 53 -7.04 -16.76 8.24
N VAL A 54 -6.76 -16.17 7.08
CA VAL A 54 -5.95 -14.94 6.96
C VAL A 54 -6.76 -13.72 7.43
N LEU A 55 -8.08 -13.71 7.23
CA LEU A 55 -8.95 -12.66 7.78
C LEU A 55 -8.92 -12.60 9.31
N ASP A 56 -8.74 -13.73 9.99
CA ASP A 56 -8.58 -13.74 11.45
C ASP A 56 -7.25 -13.10 11.89
N GLU A 57 -6.20 -13.20 11.05
CA GLU A 57 -4.92 -12.50 11.27
C GLU A 57 -5.02 -10.99 11.03
N VAL A 58 -5.92 -10.53 10.15
CA VAL A 58 -6.15 -9.08 9.92
C VAL A 58 -6.57 -8.38 11.21
N GLU A 59 -7.46 -8.98 11.99
CA GLU A 59 -7.93 -8.40 13.26
C GLU A 59 -6.78 -8.32 14.29
N LYS A 60 -5.81 -9.23 14.21
CA LYS A 60 -4.62 -9.24 15.09
C LYS A 60 -3.56 -8.24 14.66
N LEU A 61 -3.61 -7.65 13.46
CA LEU A 61 -2.62 -6.65 13.05
C LEU A 61 -2.57 -5.43 13.97
N ARG A 62 -3.67 -5.13 14.67
CA ARG A 62 -3.74 -4.04 15.65
C ARG A 62 -3.27 -4.43 17.05
N ALA A 63 -3.00 -5.71 17.29
CA ALA A 63 -2.58 -6.19 18.60
C ALA A 63 -1.21 -5.62 19.00
N ALA A 64 -1.03 -5.38 20.30
CA ALA A 64 0.21 -4.81 20.83
C ALA A 64 1.39 -5.79 20.72
N ASP A 65 1.11 -7.08 20.83
CA ASP A 65 2.02 -8.23 20.76
C ASP A 65 2.15 -8.82 19.35
N TRP A 66 1.78 -8.06 18.32
CA TRP A 66 1.94 -8.47 16.93
C TRP A 66 3.39 -8.84 16.61
N ASN A 67 3.58 -9.96 15.92
CA ASN A 67 4.86 -10.40 15.37
C ASN A 67 4.72 -10.61 13.86
N PRO A 68 5.78 -10.32 13.07
CA PRO A 68 5.79 -10.62 11.64
C PRO A 68 5.61 -12.12 11.35
N LEU A 69 4.89 -12.42 10.28
CA LEU A 69 4.70 -13.76 9.71
C LEU A 69 5.83 -14.12 8.74
N ILE A 70 6.35 -13.15 7.99
CA ILE A 70 7.29 -13.37 6.88
C ILE A 70 8.63 -12.67 7.12
N LEU A 71 8.60 -11.39 7.51
CA LEU A 71 9.80 -10.60 7.68
C LEU A 71 10.49 -10.92 9.01
N ASN A 72 11.81 -11.00 9.04
CA ASN A 72 12.54 -11.02 10.31
C ASN A 72 12.56 -9.60 10.95
N ALA A 73 13.05 -9.52 12.19
CA ALA A 73 13.08 -8.27 12.95
C ALA A 73 13.81 -7.13 12.20
N GLN A 74 14.99 -7.42 11.62
CA GLN A 74 15.78 -6.43 10.89
C GLN A 74 15.07 -5.96 9.61
N GLN A 75 14.49 -6.89 8.85
CA GLN A 75 13.75 -6.57 7.63
C GLN A 75 12.52 -5.72 7.93
N ASN A 76 11.81 -6.03 9.02
CA ASN A 76 10.65 -5.25 9.45
C ASN A 76 11.05 -3.84 9.93
N GLU A 77 12.15 -3.69 10.67
CA GLU A 77 12.67 -2.37 11.06
C GLU A 77 13.07 -1.53 9.85
N ASN A 78 13.76 -2.14 8.88
CA ASN A 78 14.09 -1.49 7.61
C ASN A 78 12.83 -1.08 6.84
N LEU A 79 11.82 -1.94 6.76
CA LEU A 79 10.55 -1.62 6.12
C LEU A 79 9.85 -0.44 6.80
N ILE A 80 9.81 -0.39 8.13
CA ILE A 80 9.22 0.74 8.88
C ILE A 80 9.92 2.04 8.49
N ALA A 81 11.25 2.07 8.55
CA ALA A 81 12.03 3.28 8.25
C ALA A 81 11.88 3.73 6.78
N ILE A 82 11.95 2.79 5.84
CA ILE A 82 11.79 3.09 4.41
C ILE A 82 10.35 3.55 4.12
N ALA A 83 9.34 2.85 4.65
CA ALA A 83 7.94 3.21 4.42
C ALA A 83 7.61 4.62 4.93
N GLU A 84 8.07 4.96 6.14
CA GLU A 84 7.91 6.31 6.71
C GLU A 84 8.58 7.39 5.85
N SER A 85 9.71 7.05 5.22
CA SER A 85 10.45 7.97 4.35
C SER A 85 9.80 8.13 2.97
N ILE A 86 9.09 7.11 2.47
CA ILE A 86 8.36 7.17 1.19
C ILE A 86 7.00 7.86 1.36
N VAL A 87 6.21 7.43 2.35
CA VAL A 87 4.90 8.01 2.68
C VAL A 87 4.86 8.30 4.19
N PRO A 88 5.03 9.57 4.60
CA PRO A 88 4.95 9.96 6.01
C PRO A 88 3.62 9.55 6.64
N GLY A 89 3.66 9.01 7.86
CA GLY A 89 2.51 8.43 8.55
C GLY A 89 2.35 6.92 8.36
N SER A 90 3.18 6.27 7.53
CA SER A 90 3.14 4.83 7.28
C SER A 90 3.24 3.98 8.56
N THR A 91 4.06 4.40 9.52
CA THR A 91 4.20 3.72 10.82
C THR A 91 2.89 3.76 11.60
N LYS A 92 2.24 4.93 11.63
CA LYS A 92 0.95 5.12 12.31
C LYS A 92 -0.16 4.30 11.62
N ALA A 93 -0.10 4.18 10.30
CA ALA A 93 -0.99 3.34 9.50
C ALA A 93 -0.66 1.84 9.57
N GLN A 94 0.40 1.44 10.29
CA GLN A 94 0.86 0.06 10.43
C GLN A 94 1.12 -0.63 9.07
N VAL A 95 1.63 0.14 8.10
CA VAL A 95 1.91 -0.32 6.72
C VAL A 95 2.77 -1.58 6.72
N ASN A 96 3.80 -1.64 7.56
CA ASN A 96 4.70 -2.78 7.67
C ASN A 96 3.95 -4.09 8.02
N ARG A 97 2.97 -4.00 8.94
CA ARG A 97 2.20 -5.16 9.40
C ARG A 97 1.29 -5.69 8.30
N PHE A 98 0.65 -4.78 7.57
CA PHE A 98 -0.23 -5.15 6.46
C PHE A 98 0.56 -5.73 5.27
N ILE A 99 1.71 -5.14 4.93
CA ILE A 99 2.59 -5.69 3.89
C ILE A 99 3.07 -7.09 4.27
N ASP A 100 3.53 -7.30 5.51
CA ASP A 100 3.95 -8.62 5.97
C ASP A 100 2.83 -9.67 5.87
N LEU A 101 1.60 -9.30 6.21
CA LEU A 101 0.43 -10.16 6.02
C LEU A 101 0.14 -10.43 4.52
N LEU A 102 0.23 -9.42 3.65
CA LEU A 102 0.07 -9.61 2.20
C LEU A 102 1.14 -10.55 1.64
N LEU A 103 2.38 -10.39 2.07
CA LEU A 103 3.48 -11.30 1.71
C LEU A 103 3.21 -12.72 2.19
N SER A 104 2.39 -12.96 3.21
CA SER A 104 2.08 -14.31 3.67
C SER A 104 1.28 -15.11 2.64
N VAL A 105 0.45 -14.43 1.84
CA VAL A 105 -0.38 -15.04 0.78
C VAL A 105 0.15 -14.82 -0.64
N ASP A 106 1.21 -14.03 -0.82
CA ASP A 106 1.79 -13.75 -2.14
C ASP A 106 2.60 -14.94 -2.71
N THR A 107 3.03 -14.82 -3.95
CA THR A 107 3.89 -15.79 -4.63
C THR A 107 5.31 -15.80 -4.03
N PRO A 108 6.00 -16.95 -4.00
CA PRO A 108 7.40 -17.02 -3.55
C PRO A 108 8.32 -16.03 -4.29
N GLU A 109 8.06 -15.81 -5.58
CA GLU A 109 8.81 -14.89 -6.43
C GLU A 109 8.66 -13.43 -5.97
N HIS A 110 7.43 -12.99 -5.69
CA HIS A 110 7.18 -11.65 -5.17
C HIS A 110 7.72 -11.47 -3.75
N LYS A 111 7.56 -12.46 -2.87
CA LYS A 111 8.16 -12.44 -1.52
C LYS A 111 9.66 -12.23 -1.60
N LYS A 112 10.33 -13.01 -2.45
CA LYS A 112 11.77 -12.87 -2.69
C LYS A 112 12.12 -11.50 -3.25
N SER A 113 11.41 -11.03 -4.28
CA SER A 113 11.64 -9.71 -4.88
C SER A 113 11.51 -8.56 -3.87
N PHE A 114 10.54 -8.65 -2.95
CA PHE A 114 10.35 -7.68 -1.88
C PHE A 114 11.53 -7.67 -0.88
N VAL A 115 11.93 -8.85 -0.41
CA VAL A 115 13.08 -8.99 0.52
C VAL A 115 14.40 -8.56 -0.15
N ASP A 116 14.60 -8.90 -1.43
CA ASP A 116 15.75 -8.46 -2.21
C ASP A 116 15.77 -6.91 -2.31
N SER A 117 14.60 -6.27 -2.43
CA SER A 117 14.48 -4.82 -2.47
C SER A 117 14.85 -4.15 -1.14
N LEU A 118 14.41 -4.71 0.00
CA LEU A 118 14.86 -4.24 1.32
C LEU A 118 16.38 -4.39 1.49
N SER A 119 16.93 -5.51 1.02
CA SER A 119 18.36 -5.81 1.13
C SER A 119 19.21 -4.89 0.26
N ALA A 120 18.70 -4.46 -0.90
CA ALA A 120 19.39 -3.50 -1.77
C ALA A 120 19.56 -2.13 -1.10
N PHE A 121 18.52 -1.63 -0.42
CA PHE A 121 18.59 -0.38 0.34
C PHE A 121 19.55 -0.47 1.53
N GLU A 122 19.55 -1.61 2.22
CA GLU A 122 20.48 -1.88 3.31
C GLU A 122 21.94 -1.90 2.83
N ALA A 123 22.21 -2.62 1.73
CA ALA A 123 23.54 -2.68 1.12
C ALA A 123 24.02 -1.30 0.66
N GLU A 124 23.15 -0.50 0.03
CA GLU A 124 23.53 0.83 -0.43
C GLU A 124 23.77 1.81 0.73
N SER A 125 22.97 1.72 1.80
CA SER A 125 23.17 2.51 3.03
C SER A 125 24.50 2.17 3.68
N GLN A 126 24.80 0.88 3.81
CA GLN A 126 26.06 0.41 4.39
C GLN A 126 27.26 0.82 3.53
N LYS A 127 27.16 0.70 2.20
CA LYS A 127 28.22 1.08 1.26
C LYS A 127 28.56 2.56 1.32
N ARG A 128 27.55 3.44 1.41
CA ARG A 128 27.76 4.90 1.33
C ARG A 128 28.02 5.56 2.67
N PHE A 129 27.41 5.05 3.73
CA PHE A 129 27.35 5.73 5.02
C PHE A 129 27.83 4.86 6.18
N ALA A 130 28.22 3.60 5.92
CA ALA A 130 28.62 2.61 6.92
C ALA A 130 27.57 2.41 8.03
N LYS A 131 26.28 2.55 7.67
CA LYS A 131 25.12 2.47 8.56
C LYS A 131 24.00 1.69 7.90
N VAL A 132 23.21 1.03 8.73
CA VAL A 132 21.90 0.49 8.35
C VAL A 132 20.92 1.61 7.98
N PHE A 133 19.94 1.34 7.12
CA PHE A 133 19.03 2.39 6.64
C PHE A 133 18.30 3.14 7.79
N PRO A 134 17.76 2.46 8.83
CA PRO A 134 17.13 3.15 9.96
C PRO A 134 18.04 4.11 10.73
N ALA A 135 19.36 3.88 10.72
CA ALA A 135 20.36 4.68 11.43
C ALA A 135 20.88 5.89 10.61
N LEU A 136 20.42 6.04 9.36
CA LEU A 136 20.68 7.22 8.55
C LEU A 136 19.95 8.43 9.15
N ASN A 137 20.54 9.61 9.03
CA ASN A 137 19.82 10.85 9.31
C ASN A 137 18.87 11.20 8.16
N GLU A 138 17.98 12.17 8.37
CA GLU A 138 16.94 12.53 7.39
C GLU A 138 17.51 13.00 6.04
N ASP A 139 18.61 13.75 6.05
CA ASP A 139 19.27 14.19 4.81
C ASP A 139 19.84 13.01 4.02
N GLN A 140 20.44 12.03 4.71
CA GLN A 140 20.97 10.80 4.11
C GLN A 140 19.86 9.91 3.53
N LYS A 141 18.75 9.72 4.26
CA LYS A 141 17.58 8.99 3.75
C LYS A 141 17.01 9.66 2.52
N LYS A 142 16.81 10.98 2.58
CA LYS A 142 16.28 11.78 1.48
C LYS A 142 17.19 11.72 0.25
N GLN A 143 18.51 11.83 0.44
CA GLN A 143 19.47 11.70 -0.65
C GLN A 143 19.33 10.34 -1.34
N LEU A 144 19.39 9.25 -0.58
CA LEU A 144 19.36 7.89 -1.12
C LEU A 144 18.03 7.61 -1.86
N LEU A 145 16.89 8.01 -1.29
CA LEU A 145 15.59 7.85 -1.94
C LEU A 145 15.41 8.74 -3.17
N THR A 146 15.93 9.97 -3.15
CA THR A 146 15.86 10.88 -4.30
C THR A 146 16.63 10.29 -5.48
N GLU A 147 17.85 9.81 -5.24
CA GLU A 147 18.65 9.16 -6.27
C GLU A 147 18.01 7.86 -6.75
N ALA A 148 17.46 7.04 -5.86
CA ALA A 148 16.74 5.82 -6.24
C ALA A 148 15.46 6.11 -7.05
N SER A 149 14.80 7.25 -6.80
CA SER A 149 13.60 7.66 -7.54
C SER A 149 13.89 8.16 -8.95
N ALA A 150 15.12 8.59 -9.23
CA ALA A 150 15.50 9.09 -10.54
C ALA A 150 15.46 7.95 -11.57
N ALA A 151 14.56 8.05 -12.55
CA ALA A 151 14.58 7.13 -13.68
C ALA A 151 15.92 7.28 -14.41
N THR A 152 16.57 6.15 -14.72
CA THR A 152 17.70 6.19 -15.65
C THR A 152 17.19 6.69 -16.99
N ALA A 153 17.59 7.90 -17.37
CA ALA A 153 17.33 8.43 -18.69
C ALA A 153 17.78 7.36 -19.70
N LYS A 154 16.83 6.94 -20.55
CA LYS A 154 16.92 5.84 -21.50
C LYS A 154 18.35 5.58 -21.98
N ALA A 155 18.83 4.36 -21.77
CA ALA A 155 19.82 3.75 -22.64
C ALA A 155 19.31 3.84 -24.09
N ASN A 156 19.75 4.86 -24.81
CA ASN A 156 19.63 4.96 -26.26
C ASN A 156 20.87 5.69 -26.78
N SER A 157 21.44 5.08 -27.83
CA SER A 157 22.56 5.52 -28.67
C SER A 157 23.96 5.53 -28.04
N ASP A 158 24.80 4.67 -28.62
CA ASP A 158 26.26 4.74 -28.69
C ASP A 158 27.06 4.38 -27.44
N GLY A 159 27.21 3.07 -27.22
CA GLY A 159 28.51 2.39 -27.05
C GLY A 159 29.51 2.87 -25.99
N ALA A 160 29.18 3.85 -25.17
CA ALA A 160 29.97 4.29 -24.05
C ALA A 160 29.45 3.58 -22.81
N ALA A 161 30.36 2.91 -22.10
CA ALA A 161 30.08 2.32 -20.80
C ALA A 161 29.49 3.42 -19.90
N ALA A 162 28.18 3.36 -19.70
CA ALA A 162 27.54 4.13 -18.65
C ALA A 162 28.24 3.71 -17.36
N GLU A 163 28.84 4.68 -16.65
CA GLU A 163 29.09 4.49 -15.22
C GLU A 163 27.84 3.85 -14.62
N GLU A 164 28.01 2.80 -13.82
CA GLU A 164 26.94 2.06 -13.17
C GLU A 164 26.10 3.04 -12.35
N ASN A 165 25.12 3.66 -12.99
CA ASN A 165 24.06 4.37 -12.32
C ASN A 165 23.41 3.34 -11.38
N PRO A 166 22.88 3.71 -10.21
CA PRO A 166 21.97 2.89 -9.41
C PRO A 166 20.68 2.47 -10.16
N ALA A 167 20.74 2.14 -11.45
CA ALA A 167 19.73 1.46 -12.25
C ALA A 167 19.16 0.23 -11.53
N GLY A 168 19.98 -0.45 -10.71
CA GLY A 168 19.54 -1.52 -9.83
C GLY A 168 18.61 -1.03 -8.70
N LEU A 169 18.97 0.07 -8.04
CA LEU A 169 18.22 0.60 -6.89
C LEU A 169 16.87 1.19 -7.31
N HIS A 170 16.77 1.77 -8.51
CA HIS A 170 15.50 2.31 -9.01
C HIS A 170 14.40 1.24 -9.08
N LYS A 171 14.69 0.06 -9.60
CA LYS A 171 13.74 -1.06 -9.63
C LYS A 171 13.28 -1.47 -8.23
N HIS A 172 14.20 -1.52 -7.27
CA HIS A 172 13.89 -1.83 -5.88
C HIS A 172 13.07 -0.74 -5.21
N PHE A 173 13.37 0.53 -5.50
CA PHE A 173 12.58 1.67 -5.03
C PHE A 173 11.15 1.62 -5.55
N GLU A 174 10.96 1.42 -6.86
CA GLU A 174 9.61 1.34 -7.45
C GLU A 174 8.79 0.20 -6.86
N ASN A 175 9.42 -0.96 -6.61
CA ASN A 175 8.78 -2.10 -5.94
C ASN A 175 8.31 -1.73 -4.52
N LEU A 176 9.22 -1.21 -3.69
CA LEU A 176 8.89 -0.81 -2.32
C LEU A 176 7.85 0.32 -2.28
N LYS A 177 7.99 1.34 -3.14
CA LYS A 177 7.07 2.47 -3.26
C LYS A 177 5.67 1.99 -3.61
N GLY A 178 5.54 1.07 -4.57
CA GLY A 178 4.26 0.48 -4.97
C GLY A 178 3.57 -0.21 -3.80
N CYS A 179 4.27 -1.11 -3.10
CA CYS A 179 3.74 -1.81 -1.93
C CYS A 179 3.37 -0.85 -0.78
N VAL A 180 4.25 0.09 -0.44
CA VAL A 180 4.04 1.07 0.65
C VAL A 180 2.86 1.97 0.35
N SER A 181 2.80 2.55 -0.87
CA SER A 181 1.70 3.46 -1.23
C SER A 181 0.37 2.72 -1.30
N GLY A 182 0.35 1.51 -1.86
CA GLY A 182 -0.86 0.68 -1.91
C GLY A 182 -1.37 0.30 -0.52
N ALA A 183 -0.46 -0.07 0.40
CA ALA A 183 -0.80 -0.34 1.80
C ALA A 183 -1.28 0.91 2.55
N TYR A 184 -0.61 2.05 2.36
CA TYR A 184 -0.97 3.30 3.04
C TYR A 184 -2.33 3.83 2.61
N TYR A 185 -2.57 3.98 1.30
CA TYR A 185 -3.82 4.55 0.78
C TYR A 185 -5.00 3.57 0.79
N SER A 186 -4.79 2.31 1.18
CA SER A 186 -5.85 1.38 1.55
C SER A 186 -6.17 1.37 3.06
N SER A 187 -5.36 2.06 3.87
CA SER A 187 -5.64 2.26 5.30
C SER A 187 -6.69 3.35 5.52
N GLU A 188 -7.35 3.34 6.68
CA GLU A 188 -8.27 4.41 7.06
C GLU A 188 -7.60 5.80 7.09
N ILE A 189 -6.32 5.86 7.47
CA ILE A 189 -5.56 7.11 7.52
C ILE A 189 -5.38 7.67 6.10
N GLY A 190 -4.81 6.86 5.20
CA GLY A 190 -4.58 7.27 3.82
C GLY A 190 -5.88 7.54 3.06
N MET A 191 -6.94 6.74 3.26
CA MET A 191 -8.23 7.00 2.63
C MET A 191 -8.85 8.33 3.07
N LYS A 192 -8.69 8.73 4.35
CA LYS A 192 -9.17 10.03 4.84
C LYS A 192 -8.44 11.21 4.19
N GLU A 193 -7.14 11.06 3.91
CA GLU A 193 -6.37 12.07 3.16
C GLU A 193 -6.89 12.23 1.72
N LEU A 194 -7.41 11.15 1.13
CA LEU A 194 -8.09 11.16 -0.17
C LEU A 194 -9.57 11.61 -0.10
N GLY A 195 -10.02 12.13 1.05
CA GLY A 195 -11.37 12.68 1.22
C GLY A 195 -12.45 11.66 1.58
N TRP A 196 -12.08 10.42 1.93
CA TRP A 196 -13.04 9.44 2.45
C TRP A 196 -13.58 9.87 3.82
N THR A 197 -14.90 9.75 4.01
CA THR A 197 -15.56 9.93 5.31
C THR A 197 -16.56 8.80 5.54
N PRO A 198 -16.84 8.39 6.79
CA PRO A 198 -17.77 7.29 7.08
C PRO A 198 -19.18 7.45 6.48
N GLY A 199 -19.60 8.69 6.18
CA GLY A 199 -20.92 9.01 5.63
C GLY A 199 -20.95 9.26 4.11
N ARG A 200 -19.81 9.16 3.39
CA ARG A 200 -19.77 9.33 1.93
C ARG A 200 -19.09 8.14 1.29
N VAL A 201 -19.87 7.40 0.50
CA VAL A 201 -19.35 6.44 -0.47
C VAL A 201 -19.38 7.13 -1.83
N PHE A 202 -18.24 7.22 -2.51
CA PHE A 202 -18.18 7.75 -3.86
C PHE A 202 -18.63 6.66 -4.84
N ALA A 203 -19.67 6.93 -5.64
CA ALA A 203 -20.06 6.05 -6.74
C ALA A 203 -19.00 5.99 -7.85
N SER A 204 -18.21 7.05 -7.98
CA SER A 204 -17.04 7.19 -8.84
C SER A 204 -16.06 8.18 -8.20
N PHE A 205 -14.76 8.01 -8.42
CA PHE A 205 -13.75 8.94 -7.88
C PHE A 205 -13.99 10.35 -8.45
N PRO A 206 -14.21 11.38 -7.61
CA PRO A 206 -14.26 12.75 -8.09
C PRO A 206 -12.82 13.15 -8.44
N GLY A 207 -12.42 12.92 -9.69
CA GLY A 207 -11.14 13.39 -10.19
C GLY A 207 -11.01 14.90 -10.03
N CYS A 208 -9.78 15.41 -10.09
CA CYS A 208 -9.56 16.85 -10.17
C CYS A 208 -10.29 17.40 -11.41
N GLU A 209 -11.08 18.46 -11.24
CA GLU A 209 -11.67 19.18 -12.37
C GLU A 209 -10.55 19.90 -13.12
N HIS A 210 -10.11 19.30 -14.23
CA HIS A 210 -9.20 19.95 -15.16
C HIS A 210 -10.03 20.72 -16.21
N PRO A 211 -9.67 21.96 -16.55
CA PRO A 211 -10.37 22.78 -17.55
C PRO A 211 -10.56 22.08 -18.91
N GLU A 212 -9.68 21.12 -19.21
CA GLU A 212 -9.58 20.39 -20.47
C GLU A 212 -10.53 19.18 -20.55
N GLY A 213 -11.27 18.83 -19.49
CA GLY A 213 -12.32 17.79 -19.53
C GLY A 213 -11.81 16.35 -19.66
N HIS A 214 -10.57 16.07 -19.29
CA HIS A 214 -10.06 14.70 -19.24
C HIS A 214 -10.27 14.11 -17.83
N HIS A 215 -11.21 13.16 -17.73
CA HIS A 215 -11.43 12.30 -16.58
C HIS A 215 -10.70 10.97 -16.75
#